data_AF-A0A939BRK5-F1
#
_entry.id   AF-A0A939BRK5-F1
#
_cell.length_a   1.000
_cell.length_b   1.000
_cell.length_c   1.000
_cell.angle_alpha   90.00
_cell.angle_beta   90.00
_cell.angle_gamma   90.00
#
_symmetry.space_group_name_H-M   'P 1'
#
loop_
_entity.id
_entity.type
_entity.pdbx_description
1 polymer ?
#
loop_
_entity_poly.entity_id
_entity_poly.type
_entity_poly.pdbx_seq_one_letter_code
_entity_poly.pdbx_strand_id
1 'polypeptide(L)'
;MTSIKEIRRAVQETVDIIEKLDDNAQEIEEIVDLINNIAEQTNLLALNASIEAARAGEEGHGFAVVAEEIRQLAEETAQATDEISNLITKTQKQSKKGLSSVQKVKQKTKQGEKVVKETGTTFSEIETAIEKTAVRIDETADFANQLAENSQQVDNATEEIKLMSDEVASSAEKLTEMAQKLQRLIEEI
;
A
#
# COMPACT_ATOMS: atom_id res chain seq x y z
N MET A 1 7.20 -2.29 6.35
CA MET A 1 6.09 -1.87 7.26
C MET A 1 6.33 -0.51 7.91
N THR A 2 7.58 -0.12 8.21
CA THR A 2 7.93 1.18 8.80
C THR A 2 7.37 2.36 8.00
N SER A 3 7.52 2.35 6.67
CA SER A 3 7.01 3.42 5.80
C SER A 3 5.48 3.56 5.79
N ILE A 4 4.72 2.46 5.95
CA ILE A 4 3.25 2.52 6.04
C ILE A 4 2.81 3.12 7.38
N LYS A 5 3.49 2.77 8.48
CA LYS A 5 3.23 3.37 9.79
C LYS A 5 3.53 4.87 9.79
N GLU A 6 4.62 5.28 9.15
CA GLU A 6 5.00 6.69 8.97
C GLU A 6 3.97 7.45 8.14
N ILE A 7 3.52 6.90 7.00
CA ILE A 7 2.45 7.49 6.19
C ILE A 7 1.17 7.65 7.02
N ARG A 8 0.78 6.63 7.80
CA ARG A 8 -0.41 6.70 8.65
C ARG A 8 -0.32 7.81 9.70
N ARG A 9 0.86 7.99 10.29
CA ARG A 9 1.12 9.06 11.25
C ARG A 9 1.03 10.43 10.57
N ALA A 10 1.72 10.61 9.44
CA ALA A 10 1.68 11.86 8.68
C ALA A 10 0.26 12.21 8.21
N VAL A 11 -0.53 11.21 7.79
CA VAL A 11 -1.94 11.37 7.44
C VAL A 11 -2.75 11.85 8.63
N GLN A 12 -2.56 11.26 9.82
CA GLN A 12 -3.27 11.68 11.03
C GLN A 12 -2.89 13.10 11.45
N GLU A 13 -1.59 13.41 11.49
CA GLU A 13 -1.09 14.77 11.77
C GLU A 13 -1.68 15.80 10.79
N THR A 14 -1.79 15.45 9.50
CA THR A 14 -2.41 16.32 8.49
C THR A 14 -3.91 16.52 8.74
N VAL A 15 -4.64 15.48 9.16
CA VAL A 15 -6.05 15.60 9.55
C VAL A 15 -6.18 16.60 10.71
N ASP A 16 -5.40 16.42 11.77
CA ASP A 16 -5.46 17.27 12.96
C ASP A 16 -5.13 18.74 12.63
N ILE A 17 -4.19 18.98 11.70
CA ILE A 17 -3.86 20.34 11.21
C ILE A 17 -5.03 20.95 10.44
N ILE A 18 -5.69 20.19 9.57
CA ILE A 18 -6.83 20.69 8.78
C ILE A 18 -8.03 20.99 9.67
N GLU A 19 -8.30 20.15 10.68
CA GLU A 19 -9.36 20.37 11.66
C GLU A 19 -9.12 21.66 12.45
N LYS A 20 -7.91 21.86 12.99
CA LYS A 20 -7.55 23.13 13.65
C LYS A 20 -7.67 24.35 12.75
N LEU A 21 -7.43 24.19 11.45
CA LEU A 21 -7.56 25.28 10.49
C LEU A 21 -9.04 25.63 10.22
N ASP A 22 -9.94 24.63 10.28
CA ASP A 22 -11.39 24.85 10.21
C ASP A 22 -11.89 25.54 11.49
N ASP A 23 -11.43 25.11 12.67
CA ASP A 23 -11.76 25.73 13.96
C ASP A 23 -11.29 27.21 14.00
N ASN A 24 -10.03 27.48 13.64
CA ASN A 24 -9.52 28.85 13.56
C ASN A 24 -10.31 29.70 12.55
N ALA A 25 -10.75 29.11 11.43
CA ALA A 25 -11.54 29.84 10.46
C ALA A 25 -12.93 30.24 11.00
N GLN A 26 -13.54 29.38 11.83
CA GLN A 26 -14.79 29.70 12.53
C GLN A 26 -14.59 30.81 13.58
N GLU A 27 -13.51 30.76 14.36
CA GLU A 27 -13.21 31.83 15.33
C GLU A 27 -13.02 33.19 14.62
N ILE A 28 -12.34 33.21 13.46
CA ILE A 28 -12.18 34.44 12.67
C ILE A 28 -13.54 34.90 12.11
N GLU A 29 -14.41 33.98 11.70
CA GLU A 29 -15.76 34.30 11.21
C GLU A 29 -16.57 35.04 12.29
N GLU A 30 -16.55 34.57 13.54
CA GLU A 30 -17.22 35.23 14.67
C GLU A 30 -16.67 36.64 14.94
N ILE A 31 -15.36 36.83 14.80
CA ILE A 31 -14.72 38.15 14.96
C ILE A 31 -15.13 39.09 13.82
N VAL A 32 -15.17 38.60 12.58
CA VAL A 32 -15.58 39.38 11.41
C VAL A 32 -17.04 39.81 11.52
N ASP A 33 -17.91 38.91 11.98
CA ASP A 33 -19.33 39.23 12.25
C ASP A 33 -19.46 40.32 13.33
N LEU A 34 -18.67 40.24 14.40
CA LEU A 34 -18.64 41.29 15.43
C LEU A 34 -18.20 42.65 14.85
N ILE A 35 -17.15 42.68 14.02
CA ILE A 35 -16.66 43.92 13.39
C ILE A 35 -17.72 44.49 12.45
N ASN A 36 -18.40 43.65 11.66
CA ASN A 36 -19.46 44.08 10.77
C ASN A 36 -20.63 44.71 11.54
N ASN A 37 -21.04 44.08 12.66
CA ASN A 37 -22.05 44.65 13.56
C ASN A 37 -21.61 46.02 14.16
N ILE A 38 -20.33 46.16 14.52
CA ILE A 38 -19.77 47.45 15.01
C ILE A 38 -19.79 48.50 13.90
N ALA A 39 -19.42 48.13 12.67
CA ALA A 39 -19.45 49.03 11.51
C ALA A 39 -20.88 49.50 11.24
N GLU A 40 -21.87 48.61 11.25
CA GLU A 40 -23.28 48.95 11.04
C GLU A 40 -23.83 49.88 12.14
N GLN A 41 -23.49 49.62 13.42
CA GLN A 41 -23.84 50.52 14.53
C GLN A 41 -23.15 51.89 14.41
N THR A 42 -21.88 51.91 14.01
CA THR A 42 -21.12 53.15 13.81
C THR A 42 -21.72 53.96 12.67
N ASN A 43 -22.14 53.31 11.59
CA ASN A 43 -22.84 53.93 10.47
C ASN A 43 -24.17 54.55 10.91
N LEU A 44 -24.97 53.84 11.71
CA LEU A 44 -26.21 54.37 12.28
C LEU A 44 -25.98 55.56 13.23
N LEU A 45 -24.93 55.50 14.06
CA LEU A 45 -24.54 56.60 14.95
C LEU A 45 -24.11 57.85 14.15
N ALA A 46 -23.30 57.64 13.11
CA ALA A 46 -22.85 58.69 12.20
C ALA A 46 -24.04 59.34 11.47
N LEU A 47 -24.99 58.54 10.99
CA LEU A 47 -26.21 59.05 10.37
C LEU A 47 -27.02 59.92 11.32
N ASN A 48 -27.22 59.48 12.56
CA ASN A 48 -27.92 60.27 13.58
C ASN A 48 -27.17 61.57 13.91
N ALA A 49 -25.84 61.53 13.97
CA ALA A 49 -25.01 62.72 14.18
C ALA A 49 -25.11 63.70 13.00
N SER A 50 -25.11 63.23 11.75
CA SER A 50 -25.31 64.06 10.56
C SER A 50 -26.69 64.73 10.55
N ILE A 51 -27.74 64.02 10.97
CA ILE A 51 -29.10 64.56 11.10
C ILE A 51 -29.13 65.68 12.16
N GLU A 52 -28.55 65.44 13.33
CA GLU A 52 -28.59 66.43 14.42
C GLU A 52 -27.69 67.64 14.12
N ALA A 53 -26.57 67.44 13.42
CA ALA A 53 -25.71 68.51 12.92
C ALA A 53 -26.46 69.40 11.89
N ALA A 54 -27.24 68.80 10.98
CA ALA A 54 -28.09 69.56 10.07
C ALA A 54 -29.19 70.35 10.81
N ARG A 55 -29.66 69.82 11.95
CA ARG A 55 -30.68 70.45 12.79
C ARG A 55 -30.14 71.66 13.57
N ALA A 56 -28.86 71.66 13.90
CA ALA A 56 -28.17 72.77 14.58
C ALA A 56 -27.85 73.97 13.65
N GLY A 57 -28.08 73.86 12.34
CA GLY A 57 -27.85 74.95 11.39
C GLY A 57 -26.36 75.28 11.21
N GLU A 58 -25.99 76.58 11.20
CA GLU A 58 -24.59 76.99 10.98
C GLU A 58 -23.63 76.51 12.08
N GLU A 59 -24.08 76.38 13.33
CA GLU A 59 -23.26 75.90 14.45
C GLU A 59 -22.91 74.39 14.31
N GLY A 60 -23.68 73.64 13.53
CA GLY A 60 -23.48 72.20 13.31
C GLY A 60 -22.57 71.87 12.13
N HIS A 61 -22.11 72.84 11.35
CA HIS A 61 -21.50 72.59 10.04
C HIS A 61 -20.20 71.76 10.13
N GLY A 62 -19.37 71.99 11.15
CA GLY A 62 -18.17 71.20 11.41
C GLY A 62 -18.46 69.78 11.90
N PHE A 63 -19.53 69.60 12.69
CA PHE A 63 -19.99 68.28 13.14
C PHE A 63 -20.56 67.45 11.99
N ALA A 64 -21.25 68.08 11.03
CA ALA A 64 -21.78 67.40 9.85
C ALA A 64 -20.67 66.78 8.99
N VAL A 65 -19.53 67.47 8.81
CA VAL A 65 -18.39 66.94 8.06
C VAL A 65 -17.76 65.75 8.77
N VAL A 66 -17.58 65.82 10.09
CA VAL A 66 -17.02 64.71 10.88
C VAL A 66 -17.97 63.50 10.85
N ALA A 67 -19.28 63.73 10.97
CA ALA A 67 -20.26 62.65 10.93
C ALA A 67 -20.28 61.94 9.56
N GLU A 68 -20.16 62.67 8.46
CA GLU A 68 -20.06 62.06 7.13
C GLU A 68 -18.76 61.25 6.95
N GLU A 69 -17.63 61.74 7.46
CA GLU A 69 -16.36 61.00 7.42
C GLU A 69 -16.44 59.68 8.23
N ILE A 70 -17.07 59.71 9.41
CA ILE A 70 -17.31 58.49 10.21
C ILE A 70 -18.22 57.52 9.47
N ARG A 71 -19.27 58.03 8.80
CA ARG A 71 -20.19 57.22 8.00
C ARG A 71 -19.45 56.49 6.88
N GLN A 72 -18.59 57.20 6.16
CA GLN A 72 -17.79 56.63 5.08
C GLN A 72 -16.79 55.57 5.60
N LEU A 73 -16.10 55.84 6.71
CA LEU A 73 -15.21 54.84 7.35
C LEU A 73 -15.96 53.58 7.80
N ALA A 74 -17.19 53.73 8.28
CA ALA A 74 -18.04 52.60 8.66
C ALA A 74 -18.46 51.76 7.45
N GLU A 75 -18.82 52.39 6.33
CA GLU A 75 -19.12 51.69 5.07
C GLU A 75 -17.89 50.96 4.50
N GLU A 76 -16.72 51.60 4.50
CA GLU A 76 -15.46 50.97 4.08
C GLU A 76 -15.09 49.78 4.98
N THR A 77 -15.32 49.90 6.29
CA THR A 77 -15.10 48.80 7.24
C THR A 77 -16.02 47.62 6.96
N ALA A 78 -17.32 47.87 6.72
CA ALA A 78 -18.30 46.83 6.39
C ALA A 78 -17.92 46.09 5.09
N GLN A 79 -17.50 46.83 4.06
CA GLN A 79 -17.04 46.24 2.81
C GLN A 79 -15.78 45.38 3.02
N ALA A 80 -14.82 45.84 3.82
CA ALA A 80 -13.62 45.07 4.13
C ALA A 80 -13.95 43.78 4.90
N THR A 81 -14.90 43.82 5.85
CA THR A 81 -15.35 42.61 6.56
C THR A 81 -16.02 41.61 5.63
N ASP A 82 -16.81 42.05 4.66
CA ASP A 82 -17.44 41.17 3.66
C ASP A 82 -16.39 40.48 2.77
N GLU A 83 -15.34 41.20 2.36
CA GLU A 83 -14.23 40.62 1.62
C GLU A 83 -13.48 39.56 2.45
N ILE A 84 -13.24 39.82 3.74
CA ILE A 84 -12.63 38.86 4.65
C ILE A 84 -13.52 37.63 4.83
N SER A 85 -14.83 37.79 5.03
CA SER A 85 -15.78 36.68 5.17
C SER A 85 -15.78 35.76 3.94
N ASN A 86 -15.71 36.34 2.74
CA ASN A 86 -15.56 35.59 1.50
C ASN A 86 -14.25 34.78 1.45
N LEU A 87 -13.13 35.34 1.94
CA LEU A 87 -11.85 34.63 2.02
C LEU A 87 -11.88 33.48 3.04
N ILE A 88 -12.55 33.67 4.18
CA ILE A 88 -12.77 32.62 5.19
C ILE A 88 -13.57 31.46 4.60
N THR A 89 -14.70 31.76 3.97
CA THR A 89 -15.55 30.76 3.31
C THR A 89 -14.76 29.95 2.26
N LYS A 90 -13.94 30.63 1.46
CA LYS A 90 -13.08 29.98 0.46
C LYS A 90 -12.04 29.08 1.12
N THR A 91 -11.45 29.52 2.23
CA THR A 91 -10.47 28.77 3.01
C THR A 91 -11.09 27.51 3.60
N GLN A 92 -12.23 27.61 4.30
CA GLN A 92 -12.99 26.47 4.83
C GLN A 92 -13.33 25.45 3.72
N LYS A 93 -13.76 25.91 2.54
CA LYS A 93 -14.04 25.03 1.39
C LYS A 93 -12.79 24.28 0.92
N GLN A 94 -11.63 24.95 0.89
CA GLN A 94 -10.36 24.32 0.55
C GLN A 94 -9.91 23.32 1.62
N SER A 95 -10.08 23.63 2.90
CA SER A 95 -9.82 22.72 4.04
C SER A 95 -10.64 21.44 3.93
N LYS A 96 -11.95 21.55 3.71
CA LYS A 96 -12.86 20.40 3.50
C LYS A 96 -12.44 19.54 2.31
N LYS A 97 -11.99 20.16 1.21
CA LYS A 97 -11.44 19.44 0.04
C LYS A 97 -10.11 18.73 0.38
N GLY A 98 -9.26 19.37 1.17
CA GLY A 98 -8.03 18.78 1.71
C GLY A 98 -8.33 17.54 2.55
N LEU A 99 -9.26 17.65 3.49
CA LEU A 99 -9.68 16.55 4.35
C LEU A 99 -10.20 15.35 3.55
N SER A 100 -11.05 15.59 2.53
CA SER A 100 -11.52 14.52 1.64
C SER A 100 -10.38 13.82 0.90
N SER A 101 -9.38 14.58 0.46
CA SER A 101 -8.20 14.03 -0.22
C SER A 101 -7.36 13.17 0.73
N VAL A 102 -7.15 13.64 1.96
CA VAL A 102 -6.43 12.90 3.00
C VAL A 102 -7.16 11.61 3.39
N GLN A 103 -8.50 11.64 3.48
CA GLN A 103 -9.31 10.44 3.72
C GLN A 103 -9.15 9.39 2.60
N LYS A 104 -9.08 9.83 1.33
CA LYS A 104 -8.79 8.93 0.20
C LYS A 104 -7.40 8.33 0.31
N VAL A 105 -6.39 9.11 0.70
CA VAL A 105 -5.03 8.61 0.94
C VAL A 105 -5.04 7.57 2.05
N LYS A 106 -5.70 7.83 3.18
CA LYS A 106 -5.87 6.88 4.30
C LYS A 106 -6.43 5.53 3.83
N GLN A 107 -7.47 5.55 2.98
CA GLN A 107 -8.05 4.32 2.42
C GLN A 107 -7.07 3.58 1.50
N LYS A 108 -6.40 4.30 0.59
CA LYS A 108 -5.41 3.70 -0.31
C LYS A 108 -4.22 3.11 0.44
N THR A 109 -3.72 3.78 1.49
CA THR A 109 -2.66 3.27 2.34
C THR A 109 -3.07 1.96 3.03
N LYS A 110 -4.31 1.88 3.53
CA LYS A 110 -4.84 0.64 4.14
C LYS A 110 -4.94 -0.51 3.14
N GLN A 111 -5.35 -0.22 1.90
CA GLN A 111 -5.35 -1.22 0.82
C GLN A 111 -3.94 -1.67 0.48
N GLY A 112 -2.99 -0.74 0.35
CA GLY A 112 -1.58 -1.05 0.11
C GLY A 112 -0.97 -1.91 1.21
N GLU A 113 -1.32 -1.67 2.47
CA GLU A 113 -0.89 -2.51 3.60
C GLU A 113 -1.36 -3.96 3.46
N LYS A 114 -2.62 -4.16 3.05
CA LYS A 114 -3.16 -5.49 2.81
C LYS A 114 -2.39 -6.22 1.71
N VAL A 115 -2.16 -5.55 0.58
CA VAL A 115 -1.40 -6.12 -0.55
C VAL A 115 0.02 -6.50 -0.13
N VAL A 116 0.73 -5.60 0.57
CA VAL A 116 2.09 -5.89 1.05
C VAL A 116 2.11 -7.09 2.00
N LYS A 117 1.09 -7.22 2.87
CA LYS A 117 0.98 -8.36 3.77
C LYS A 117 0.75 -9.67 3.01
N GLU A 118 -0.18 -9.67 2.04
CA GLU A 118 -0.45 -10.83 1.18
C GLU A 118 0.79 -11.24 0.38
N THR A 119 1.48 -10.27 -0.22
CA THR A 119 2.76 -10.49 -0.90
C THR A 119 3.79 -11.11 0.03
N GLY A 120 3.90 -10.63 1.27
CA GLY A 120 4.81 -11.22 2.27
C GLY A 120 4.49 -12.68 2.59
N THR A 121 3.20 -13.03 2.71
CA THR A 121 2.78 -14.43 2.88
C THR A 121 3.16 -15.28 1.67
N THR A 122 2.87 -14.80 0.45
CA THR A 122 3.21 -15.52 -0.78
C THR A 122 4.71 -15.76 -0.91
N PHE A 123 5.56 -14.78 -0.56
CA PHE A 123 7.01 -14.98 -0.56
C PHE A 123 7.46 -16.04 0.45
N SER A 124 6.86 -16.10 1.64
CA SER A 124 7.16 -17.13 2.63
C SER A 124 6.74 -18.53 2.16
N GLU A 125 5.61 -18.64 1.44
CA GLU A 125 5.19 -19.90 0.80
C GLU A 125 6.16 -20.32 -0.31
N ILE A 126 6.66 -19.37 -1.11
CA ILE A 126 7.68 -19.62 -2.14
C ILE A 126 8.99 -20.10 -1.51
N GLU A 127 9.46 -19.45 -0.45
CA GLU A 127 10.66 -19.85 0.30
C GLU A 127 10.52 -21.31 0.78
N THR A 128 9.41 -21.63 1.43
CA THR A 128 9.10 -23.00 1.89
C THR A 128 9.07 -24.00 0.72
N ALA A 129 8.52 -23.63 -0.43
CA ALA A 129 8.46 -24.48 -1.61
C ALA A 129 9.85 -24.74 -2.23
N ILE A 130 10.72 -23.73 -2.20
CA ILE A 130 12.11 -23.84 -2.65
C ILE A 130 12.90 -24.77 -1.73
N GLU A 131 12.77 -24.62 -0.41
CA GLU A 131 13.43 -25.52 0.56
C GLU A 131 13.01 -26.99 0.35
N LYS A 132 11.70 -27.24 0.18
CA LYS A 132 11.20 -28.59 -0.11
C LYS A 132 11.71 -29.14 -1.44
N THR A 133 11.83 -28.29 -2.45
CA THR A 133 12.38 -28.68 -3.76
C THR A 133 13.85 -29.05 -3.64
N ALA A 134 14.63 -28.31 -2.85
CA ALA A 134 16.04 -28.64 -2.60
C ALA A 134 16.20 -30.01 -1.94
N VAL A 135 15.41 -30.31 -0.89
CA VAL A 135 15.43 -31.63 -0.24
C VAL A 135 15.10 -32.75 -1.23
N ARG A 136 14.10 -32.56 -2.11
CA ARG A 136 13.75 -33.55 -3.14
C ARG A 136 14.84 -33.76 -4.18
N ILE A 137 15.61 -32.72 -4.50
CA ILE A 137 16.75 -32.84 -5.41
C ILE A 137 17.82 -33.72 -4.78
N ASP A 138 18.13 -33.52 -3.50
CA ASP A 138 19.10 -34.34 -2.77
C ASP A 138 18.65 -35.81 -2.70
N GLU A 139 17.38 -36.06 -2.34
CA GLU A 139 16.80 -37.41 -2.34
C GLU A 139 16.89 -38.07 -3.74
N THR A 140 16.63 -37.31 -4.80
CA THR A 140 16.70 -37.81 -6.18
C THR A 140 18.13 -38.16 -6.57
N ALA A 141 19.12 -37.36 -6.14
CA ALA A 141 20.54 -37.65 -6.38
C ALA A 141 20.97 -38.93 -5.66
N ASP A 142 20.53 -39.13 -4.41
CA ASP A 142 20.79 -40.36 -3.66
C ASP A 142 20.17 -41.59 -4.33
N PHE A 143 18.93 -41.50 -4.80
CA PHE A 143 18.29 -42.58 -5.56
C PHE A 143 19.02 -42.88 -6.88
N ALA A 144 19.51 -41.85 -7.58
CA ALA A 144 20.26 -42.04 -8.81
C ALA A 144 21.58 -42.79 -8.56
N ASN A 145 22.28 -42.49 -7.45
CA ASN A 145 23.49 -43.21 -7.05
C ASN A 145 23.20 -44.69 -6.72
N GLN A 146 22.14 -44.95 -5.95
CA GLN A 146 21.73 -46.33 -5.63
C GLN A 146 21.33 -47.12 -6.89
N LEU A 147 20.65 -46.47 -7.83
CA LEU A 147 20.27 -47.09 -9.09
C LEU A 147 21.50 -47.45 -9.94
N ALA A 148 22.51 -46.58 -9.97
CA ALA A 148 23.77 -46.85 -10.67
C ALA A 148 24.50 -48.07 -10.07
N GLU A 149 24.56 -48.16 -8.73
CA GLU A 149 25.15 -49.32 -8.05
C GLU A 149 24.39 -50.62 -8.36
N ASN A 150 23.06 -50.59 -8.28
CA ASN A 150 22.22 -51.73 -8.62
C ASN A 150 22.38 -52.15 -10.09
N SER A 151 22.50 -51.20 -11.02
CA SER A 151 22.75 -51.49 -12.44
C SER A 151 24.08 -52.23 -12.61
N GLN A 152 25.13 -51.82 -11.91
CA GLN A 152 26.42 -52.51 -11.95
C GLN A 152 26.33 -53.94 -11.42
N GLN A 153 25.54 -54.16 -10.36
CA GLN A 153 25.30 -55.51 -9.83
C GLN A 153 24.57 -56.39 -10.84
N VAL A 154 23.57 -55.84 -11.54
CA VAL A 154 22.84 -56.55 -12.61
C VAL A 154 23.76 -56.89 -13.78
N ASP A 155 24.63 -55.96 -14.18
CA ASP A 155 25.60 -56.21 -15.25
C ASP A 155 26.55 -57.35 -14.89
N ASN A 156 27.09 -57.34 -13.66
CA ASN A 156 27.97 -58.42 -13.17
C ASN A 156 27.23 -59.77 -13.12
N ALA A 157 26.00 -59.80 -12.61
CA ALA A 157 25.20 -61.03 -12.57
C ALA A 157 24.88 -61.56 -13.97
N THR A 158 24.67 -60.67 -14.94
CA THR A 158 24.44 -61.03 -16.34
C THR A 158 25.69 -61.65 -16.97
N GLU A 159 26.88 -61.12 -16.64
CA GLU A 159 28.16 -61.69 -17.07
C GLU A 159 28.40 -63.10 -16.48
N GLU A 160 28.11 -63.29 -15.19
CA GLU A 160 28.17 -64.61 -14.55
C GLU A 160 27.22 -65.62 -15.20
N ILE A 161 25.97 -65.21 -15.49
CA ILE A 161 24.99 -66.06 -16.18
C ILE A 161 25.48 -66.47 -17.57
N LYS A 162 26.14 -65.56 -18.29
CA LYS A 162 26.72 -65.85 -19.59
C LYS A 162 27.82 -66.92 -19.48
N LEU A 163 28.75 -66.77 -18.54
CA LEU A 163 29.82 -67.75 -18.30
C LEU A 163 29.27 -69.13 -17.94
N MET A 164 28.26 -69.19 -17.06
CA MET A 164 27.59 -70.44 -16.73
C MET A 164 26.90 -71.06 -17.95
N SER A 165 26.28 -70.25 -18.81
CA SER A 165 25.62 -70.74 -20.02
C SER A 165 26.63 -71.35 -21.01
N ASP A 166 27.81 -70.73 -21.16
CA ASP A 166 28.90 -71.25 -21.99
C ASP A 166 29.43 -72.59 -21.43
N GLU A 167 29.57 -72.71 -20.11
CA GLU A 167 29.98 -73.96 -19.45
C GLU A 167 28.95 -75.09 -19.62
N VAL A 168 27.66 -74.77 -19.47
CA VAL A 168 26.55 -75.71 -19.70
C VAL A 168 26.54 -76.19 -21.16
N ALA A 169 26.73 -75.29 -22.12
CA ALA A 169 26.82 -75.65 -23.54
C ALA A 169 28.00 -76.60 -23.81
N SER A 170 29.20 -76.28 -23.30
CA SER A 170 30.38 -77.16 -23.43
C SER A 170 30.16 -78.54 -22.78
N SER A 171 29.50 -78.57 -21.62
CA SER A 171 29.18 -79.82 -20.92
C SER A 171 28.19 -80.67 -21.71
N ALA A 172 27.18 -80.04 -22.34
CA ALA A 172 26.23 -80.71 -23.21
C ALA A 172 26.89 -81.30 -24.47
N GLU A 173 27.85 -80.60 -25.07
CA GLU A 173 28.66 -81.11 -26.19
C GLU A 173 29.45 -82.35 -25.79
N LYS A 174 30.18 -82.29 -24.67
CA LYS A 174 30.93 -83.43 -24.13
C LYS A 174 30.02 -84.62 -23.82
N LEU A 175 28.86 -84.38 -23.24
CA LEU A 175 27.89 -85.43 -22.97
C LEU A 175 27.39 -86.09 -24.26
N THR A 176 27.15 -85.29 -25.31
CA THR A 176 26.77 -85.80 -26.64
C THR A 176 27.87 -86.66 -27.24
N GLU A 177 29.13 -86.22 -27.17
CA GLU A 177 30.28 -87.00 -27.63
C GLU A 177 30.41 -88.34 -26.87
N MET A 178 30.27 -88.30 -25.55
CA MET A 178 30.29 -89.51 -24.71
C MET A 178 29.15 -90.46 -25.07
N ALA A 179 27.93 -89.94 -25.28
CA ALA A 179 26.79 -90.75 -25.69
C ALA A 179 27.01 -91.42 -27.05
N GLN A 180 27.57 -90.69 -28.03
CA GLN A 180 27.92 -91.24 -29.34
C GLN A 180 29.00 -92.33 -29.23
N LYS A 181 30.01 -92.13 -28.38
CA LYS A 181 31.06 -93.13 -28.15
C LYS A 181 30.51 -94.39 -27.49
N LEU A 182 29.63 -94.24 -26.52
CA LEU A 182 28.97 -95.36 -25.84
C LEU A 182 28.09 -96.15 -26.82
N GLN A 183 27.36 -95.45 -27.72
CA GLN A 183 26.57 -96.09 -28.76
C GLN A 183 27.44 -96.95 -29.70
N ARG A 184 28.58 -96.43 -30.16
CA ARG A 184 29.53 -97.22 -30.99
C ARG A 184 30.04 -98.45 -30.26
N LEU A 185 30.41 -98.32 -28.99
CA LEU A 185 30.89 -99.45 -28.17
C LEU A 185 29.83 -100.54 -27.99
N ILE A 186 28.54 -100.17 -27.95
CA ILE A 186 27.44 -101.13 -27.89
C ILE A 186 27.23 -101.83 -29.24
N GLU A 187 27.44 -101.15 -30.37
CA GLU A 187 27.32 -101.74 -31.72
C GLU A 187 28.47 -102.70 -32.07
N GLU A 188 29.61 -102.60 -31.37
CA GLU A 188 30.79 -103.47 -31.57
C GLU A 188 30.76 -104.78 -30.74
N ILE A 189 29.74 -104.98 -29.89
CA ILE A 189 29.52 -106.18 -29.08
C ILE A 189 28.50 -107.11 -29.75
#